data_AF-A0A4Y8Q078-F1
#
_entry.id   AF-A0A4Y8Q078-F1
#
_cell.length_a   1.000
_cell.length_b   1.000
_cell.length_c   1.000
_cell.angle_alpha   90.00
_cell.angle_beta   90.00
_cell.angle_gamma   90.00
#
_symmetry.space_group_name_H-M   'P 1'
#
loop_
_entity.id
_entity.type
_entity.pdbx_description
1 polymer ?
#
loop_
_entity_poly.entity_id
_entity_poly.type
_entity_poly.pdbx_seq_one_letter_code
_entity_poly.pdbx_strand_id
1 'polypeptide(L)'
;MREREAAVRQTAWIPRKERFGVTIAAAAALVLLVWQLWSLAHMPAQTWHSRQFEHTFKNFGSNARLLLFFVLAYYVLQRIIKLRQLSGYTQVKKWLAILLRFVRTWHTPAAILAIALIILHAVAVFLHGFVWDFNNISGLLALLVLLPVPVSGLLRYKRLDRKWHLRLGLAFAILFLIHAFL
;
A
#
# COMPACT_ATOMS: atom_id res chain seq x y z
N MET A 1 8.38 10.76 41.34
CA MET A 1 9.33 10.43 40.25
C MET A 1 8.95 9.20 39.43
N ARG A 2 8.38 8.13 40.02
CA ARG A 2 8.03 6.88 39.29
C ARG A 2 6.86 6.98 38.29
N GLU A 3 5.96 7.96 38.45
CA GLU A 3 4.85 8.14 37.51
C GLU A 3 5.25 8.81 36.18
N ARG A 4 6.33 9.62 36.18
CA ARG A 4 6.85 10.23 34.94
C ARG A 4 7.53 9.20 34.02
N GLU A 5 8.03 8.09 34.55
CA GLU A 5 8.64 7.02 33.74
C GLU A 5 7.59 6.12 33.06
N ALA A 6 6.38 6.02 33.61
CA ALA A 6 5.29 5.27 32.99
C ALA A 6 4.68 6.01 31.77
N ALA A 7 4.66 7.35 31.80
CA ALA A 7 4.18 8.17 30.70
C ALA A 7 5.14 8.21 29.50
N VAL A 8 6.45 8.09 29.74
CA VAL A 8 7.48 8.17 28.68
C VAL A 8 7.50 6.91 27.80
N ARG A 9 6.93 5.78 28.24
CA ARG A 9 6.88 4.54 27.44
C ARG A 9 5.84 4.54 26.31
N GLN A 10 5.05 5.60 26.14
CA GLN A 10 4.04 5.75 25.07
C GLN A 10 4.56 6.47 23.79
N THR A 11 5.87 6.71 23.66
CA THR A 11 6.38 7.74 22.74
C THR A 11 6.73 7.28 21.33
N ALA A 12 6.44 6.04 20.95
CA ALA A 12 6.78 5.57 19.61
C ALA A 12 5.56 5.20 18.77
N TRP A 13 5.38 5.92 17.68
CA TRP A 13 4.34 5.66 16.67
C TRP A 13 4.48 4.28 16.00
N ILE A 14 5.70 3.73 15.96
CA ILE A 14 6.01 2.44 15.32
C ILE A 14 6.75 1.51 16.32
N PRO A 15 6.35 0.23 16.47
CA PRO A 15 7.03 -0.74 17.32
C PRO A 15 8.50 -0.97 16.90
N ARG A 16 9.43 -1.08 17.85
CA ARG A 16 10.88 -1.23 17.57
C ARG A 16 11.21 -2.32 16.55
N LYS A 17 10.49 -3.46 16.57
CA LYS A 17 10.69 -4.59 15.66
C LYS A 17 10.32 -4.29 14.20
N GLU A 18 9.41 -3.34 13.96
CA GLU A 18 8.92 -2.98 12.63
C GLU A 18 9.61 -1.71 12.08
N ARG A 19 10.22 -0.90 12.96
CA ARG A 19 10.86 0.38 12.58
C ARG A 19 11.88 0.24 11.47
N PHE A 20 12.80 -0.72 11.57
CA PHE A 20 13.87 -0.88 10.59
C PHE A 20 13.33 -1.07 9.17
N GLY A 21 12.40 -2.01 8.98
CA GLY A 21 11.78 -2.27 7.69
C GLY A 21 10.95 -1.09 7.19
N VAL A 22 10.20 -0.42 8.07
CA VAL A 22 9.40 0.76 7.70
C VAL A 22 10.29 1.95 7.31
N THR A 23 11.37 2.22 8.05
CA THR A 23 12.29 3.32 7.76
C THR A 23 13.02 3.09 6.44
N ILE A 24 13.51 1.88 6.19
CA ILE A 24 14.16 1.55 4.90
C ILE A 24 13.16 1.68 3.75
N ALA A 25 11.95 1.13 3.89
CA ALA A 25 10.94 1.24 2.85
C ALA A 25 10.52 2.68 2.59
N ALA A 26 10.40 3.50 3.64
CA ALA A 26 10.09 4.93 3.51
C ALA A 26 11.23 5.69 2.82
N ALA A 27 12.49 5.43 3.18
CA ALA A 27 13.63 6.02 2.52
C ALA A 27 13.71 5.61 1.04
N ALA A 28 13.53 4.32 0.74
CA ALA A 28 13.50 3.81 -0.63
C ALA A 28 12.34 4.41 -1.44
N ALA A 29 11.14 4.50 -0.85
CA ALA A 29 9.98 5.15 -1.46
C ALA A 29 10.24 6.63 -1.76
N LEU A 30 10.87 7.35 -0.84
CA LEU A 30 11.21 8.76 -1.03
C LEU A 30 12.23 8.94 -2.15
N VAL A 31 13.30 8.15 -2.15
CA VAL A 31 14.31 8.18 -3.23
C VAL A 31 13.67 7.86 -4.58
N LEU A 32 12.81 6.84 -4.63
CA LEU A 32 12.09 6.44 -5.83
C LEU A 32 11.16 7.55 -6.33
N LEU A 33 10.40 8.19 -5.43
CA LEU A 33 9.53 9.32 -5.78
C LEU A 33 10.33 10.50 -6.32
N VAL A 34 11.36 10.94 -5.60
CA VAL A 34 12.19 12.09 -6.00
C VAL A 34 12.85 11.82 -7.34
N TRP A 35 13.48 10.66 -7.51
CA TRP A 35 14.15 10.28 -8.76
C TRP A 35 13.18 10.26 -9.94
N GLN A 36 12.04 9.59 -9.79
CA GLN A 36 11.10 9.41 -10.89
C GLN A 36 10.35 10.70 -11.23
N LEU A 37 9.92 11.47 -10.22
CA LEU A 37 9.31 12.78 -10.47
C LEU A 37 10.29 13.76 -11.11
N TRP A 38 11.56 13.75 -10.69
CA TRP A 38 12.61 14.53 -11.33
C TRP A 38 12.78 14.14 -12.80
N SER A 39 12.83 12.82 -13.08
CA SER A 39 12.92 12.31 -14.45
C SER A 39 11.71 12.76 -15.30
N LEU A 40 10.49 12.69 -14.77
CA LEU A 40 9.28 13.12 -15.48
C LEU A 40 9.28 14.63 -15.73
N ALA A 41 9.75 15.43 -14.78
CA ALA A 41 9.82 16.90 -14.90
C ALA A 41 10.83 17.37 -15.96
N HIS A 42 11.87 16.58 -16.26
CA HIS A 42 12.89 16.91 -17.26
C HIS A 42 12.61 16.28 -18.64
N MET A 43 11.50 15.55 -18.80
CA MET A 43 11.10 15.03 -20.10
C MET A 43 10.47 16.15 -20.95
N PRO A 44 10.80 16.25 -22.26
CA PRO A 44 10.13 17.19 -23.15
C PRO A 44 8.63 16.90 -23.20
N ALA A 45 7.78 17.93 -23.15
CA ALA A 45 6.32 17.77 -23.10
C ALA A 45 5.75 16.92 -24.27
N GLN A 46 6.41 16.94 -25.43
CA GLN A 46 6.02 16.13 -26.59
C GLN A 46 6.11 14.61 -26.31
N THR A 47 6.97 14.20 -25.38
CA THR A 47 7.15 12.79 -25.02
C THR A 47 6.01 12.25 -24.16
N TRP A 48 5.27 13.11 -23.46
CA TRP A 48 4.19 12.69 -22.56
C TRP A 48 3.02 12.03 -23.30
N HIS A 49 2.83 12.30 -24.59
CA HIS A 49 1.80 11.65 -25.41
C HIS A 49 2.34 10.51 -26.29
N SER A 50 3.58 10.06 -26.05
CA SER A 50 4.18 8.96 -26.80
C SER A 50 3.77 7.60 -26.22
N ARG A 51 3.75 6.57 -27.09
CA ARG A 51 3.55 5.17 -26.63
C ARG A 51 4.57 4.73 -25.58
N GLN A 52 5.80 5.24 -25.65
CA GLN A 52 6.83 4.91 -24.67
C GLN A 52 6.49 5.44 -23.27
N PHE A 53 5.94 6.66 -23.19
CA PHE A 53 5.45 7.21 -21.94
C PHE A 53 4.22 6.45 -21.44
N GLU A 54 3.35 6.02 -22.36
CA GLU A 54 2.21 5.16 -22.04
C GLU A 54 2.63 3.86 -21.33
N HIS A 55 3.63 3.18 -21.86
CA HIS A 55 4.22 2.01 -21.21
C HIS A 55 4.80 2.32 -19.83
N THR A 56 5.42 3.50 -19.66
CA THR A 56 6.03 3.92 -18.40
C THR A 56 4.98 4.05 -17.29
N PHE A 57 3.89 4.77 -17.53
CA PHE A 57 2.86 4.91 -16.50
C PHE A 57 2.10 3.61 -16.25
N LYS A 58 1.87 2.78 -17.29
CA LYS A 58 1.29 1.44 -17.12
C LYS A 58 2.18 0.53 -16.28
N ASN A 59 3.50 0.63 -16.42
CA ASN A 59 4.46 -0.14 -15.62
C ASN A 59 4.42 0.27 -14.14
N PHE A 60 4.30 1.57 -13.83
CA PHE A 60 4.09 2.00 -12.44
C PHE A 60 2.82 1.39 -11.84
N GLY A 61 1.71 1.43 -12.59
CA GLY A 61 0.43 0.83 -12.17
C GLY A 61 0.51 -0.69 -11.99
N SER A 62 1.19 -1.39 -12.91
CA SER A 62 1.40 -2.85 -12.83
C SER A 62 2.25 -3.25 -11.62
N ASN A 63 3.36 -2.54 -11.37
CA ASN A 63 4.21 -2.80 -10.21
C ASN A 63 3.49 -2.48 -8.89
N ALA A 64 2.71 -1.39 -8.85
CA ALA A 64 1.84 -1.07 -7.72
C ALA A 64 0.83 -2.19 -7.45
N ARG A 65 0.20 -2.73 -8.50
CA ARG A 65 -0.78 -3.82 -8.41
C ARG A 65 -0.19 -5.07 -7.76
N LEU A 66 1.03 -5.47 -8.13
CA LEU A 66 1.72 -6.61 -7.54
C LEU A 66 1.94 -6.42 -6.03
N LEU A 67 2.43 -5.25 -5.62
CA LEU A 67 2.61 -4.94 -4.20
C LEU A 67 1.28 -4.87 -3.45
N LEU A 68 0.24 -4.30 -4.05
CA LEU A 68 -1.09 -4.25 -3.45
C LEU A 68 -1.70 -5.64 -3.26
N PHE A 69 -1.54 -6.56 -4.22
CA PHE A 69 -1.97 -7.95 -4.02
C PHE A 69 -1.24 -8.61 -2.87
N PHE A 70 0.06 -8.38 -2.71
CA PHE A 70 0.81 -8.85 -1.55
C PHE A 70 0.28 -8.25 -0.24
N VAL A 71 0.00 -6.95 -0.22
CA VAL A 71 -0.57 -6.23 0.94
C VAL A 71 -1.95 -6.79 1.32
N LEU A 72 -2.82 -7.06 0.33
CA LEU A 72 -4.17 -7.62 0.51
C LEU A 72 -4.14 -9.09 0.92
N ALA A 73 -3.15 -9.86 0.46
CA ALA A 73 -2.96 -11.25 0.85
C ALA A 73 -2.86 -11.40 2.38
N TYR A 74 -2.32 -10.40 3.08
CA TYR A 74 -2.32 -10.39 4.54
C TYR A 74 -3.72 -10.56 5.13
N TYR A 75 -4.68 -9.76 4.64
CA TYR A 75 -6.06 -9.80 5.11
C TYR A 75 -6.72 -11.14 4.77
N VAL A 76 -6.52 -11.63 3.55
CA VAL A 76 -7.05 -12.93 3.09
C VAL A 76 -6.51 -14.06 3.97
N LEU A 77 -5.21 -14.12 4.22
CA LEU A 77 -4.58 -15.13 5.09
C LEU A 77 -5.10 -15.07 6.52
N GLN A 78 -5.34 -13.87 7.07
CA GLN A 78 -5.97 -13.71 8.38
C GLN A 78 -7.39 -14.28 8.46
N ARG A 79 -8.14 -14.24 7.35
CA ARG A 79 -9.49 -14.83 7.27
C ARG A 79 -9.40 -16.34 7.12
N ILE A 80 -8.54 -16.82 6.21
CA ILE A 80 -8.36 -18.25 5.92
C ILE A 80 -7.95 -19.00 7.20
N ILE A 81 -6.96 -18.52 7.96
CA ILE A 81 -6.47 -19.27 9.14
C ILE A 81 -7.53 -19.47 10.24
N LYS A 82 -8.60 -18.68 10.23
CA LYS A 82 -9.73 -18.76 11.17
C LYS A 82 -10.84 -19.70 10.71
N LEU A 83 -10.76 -20.24 9.49
CA LEU A 83 -11.77 -21.16 8.96
C LEU A 83 -11.81 -22.46 9.77
N ARG A 84 -13.03 -22.88 10.14
CA ARG A 84 -13.26 -24.11 10.91
C ARG A 84 -12.81 -25.35 10.13
N GLN A 85 -12.93 -25.37 8.81
CA GLN A 85 -12.51 -26.52 7.98
C GLN A 85 -11.02 -26.87 8.12
N LEU A 86 -10.19 -25.91 8.53
CA LEU A 86 -8.76 -26.16 8.74
C LEU A 86 -8.45 -26.80 10.11
N SER A 87 -9.44 -27.06 10.97
CA SER A 87 -9.20 -27.61 12.32
C SER A 87 -8.53 -28.99 12.31
N GLY A 88 -8.81 -29.82 11.32
CA GLY A 88 -8.20 -31.16 11.18
C GLY A 88 -6.81 -31.16 10.53
N TYR A 89 -6.39 -30.08 9.87
CA TYR A 89 -5.16 -30.04 9.07
C TYR A 89 -4.06 -29.23 9.78
N THR A 90 -3.50 -29.81 10.84
CA THR A 90 -2.48 -29.17 11.70
C THR A 90 -1.25 -28.70 10.92
N GLN A 91 -0.77 -29.49 9.96
CA GLN A 91 0.39 -29.15 9.13
C GLN A 91 0.10 -27.96 8.19
N VAL A 92 -1.07 -27.94 7.55
CA VAL A 92 -1.49 -26.82 6.69
C VAL A 92 -1.59 -25.53 7.52
N LYS A 93 -2.18 -25.60 8.72
CA LYS A 93 -2.23 -24.46 9.64
C LYS A 93 -0.84 -23.95 10.05
N LYS A 94 0.12 -24.86 10.26
CA LYS A 94 1.50 -24.49 10.60
C LYS A 94 2.14 -23.68 9.46
N TRP A 95 2.04 -24.14 8.22
CA TRP A 95 2.56 -23.43 7.05
C TRP A 95 1.84 -22.09 6.82
N LEU A 96 0.52 -22.06 6.92
CA LEU A 96 -0.25 -20.82 6.84
C LEU A 96 0.14 -19.82 7.94
N ALA A 97 0.43 -20.29 9.15
CA ALA A 97 0.89 -19.43 10.23
C ALA A 97 2.29 -18.85 9.98
N ILE A 98 3.19 -19.60 9.36
CA ILE A 98 4.52 -19.11 8.95
C ILE A 98 4.35 -18.05 7.85
N LEU A 99 3.58 -18.36 6.81
CA LEU A 99 3.29 -17.42 5.72
C LEU A 99 2.61 -16.14 6.24
N LEU A 100 1.64 -16.27 7.14
CA LEU A 100 0.95 -15.13 7.75
C LEU A 100 1.92 -14.23 8.53
N ARG A 101 2.88 -14.81 9.26
CA ARG A 101 3.91 -14.03 9.97
C ARG A 101 4.81 -13.29 8.98
N PHE A 102 5.21 -13.96 7.90
CA PHE A 102 6.02 -13.34 6.85
C PHE A 102 5.30 -12.16 6.20
N VAL A 103 4.09 -12.39 5.69
CA VAL A 103 3.28 -11.35 5.03
C VAL A 103 2.96 -10.22 6.00
N ARG A 104 2.70 -10.51 7.28
CA ARG A 104 2.48 -9.48 8.31
C ARG A 104 3.66 -8.53 8.45
N THR A 105 4.88 -9.06 8.50
CA THR A 105 6.11 -8.25 8.68
C THR A 105 6.35 -7.35 7.47
N TRP A 106 6.06 -7.85 6.27
CA TRP A 106 6.27 -7.14 5.01
C TRP A 106 5.09 -6.27 4.56
N HIS A 107 3.92 -6.42 5.18
CA HIS A 107 2.71 -5.68 4.80
C HIS A 107 2.93 -4.15 4.81
N THR A 108 3.48 -3.59 5.89
CA THR A 108 3.70 -2.13 5.99
C THR A 108 4.79 -1.65 5.01
N PRO A 109 5.99 -2.27 4.93
CA PRO A 109 6.98 -1.93 3.92
C PRO A 109 6.45 -1.99 2.48
N ALA A 110 5.74 -3.06 2.11
CA ALA A 110 5.19 -3.23 0.78
C ALA A 110 4.10 -2.20 0.48
N ALA A 111 3.24 -1.86 1.46
CA ALA A 111 2.24 -0.82 1.31
C ALA A 111 2.87 0.56 1.04
N ILE A 112 3.96 0.91 1.74
CA ILE A 112 4.68 2.17 1.52
C ILE A 112 5.21 2.26 0.09
N LEU A 113 5.86 1.21 -0.40
CA LEU A 113 6.37 1.16 -1.78
C LEU A 113 5.22 1.18 -2.81
N ALA A 114 4.12 0.49 -2.53
CA ALA A 114 2.93 0.52 -3.38
C ALA A 114 2.38 1.94 -3.51
N ILE A 115 2.24 2.67 -2.41
CA ILE A 115 1.75 4.05 -2.41
C ILE A 115 2.65 4.95 -3.26
N ALA A 116 3.98 4.81 -3.14
CA ALA A 116 4.91 5.57 -3.98
C ALA A 116 4.68 5.31 -5.47
N LEU A 117 4.53 4.05 -5.88
CA LEU A 117 4.25 3.69 -7.27
C LEU A 117 2.86 4.15 -7.73
N ILE A 118 1.85 4.14 -6.86
CA ILE A 118 0.50 4.66 -7.15
C ILE A 118 0.56 6.16 -7.39
N ILE A 119 1.31 6.91 -6.58
CA ILE A 119 1.51 8.35 -6.78
C ILE A 119 2.17 8.61 -8.13
N LEU A 120 3.24 7.88 -8.47
CA LEU A 120 3.91 8.02 -9.77
C LEU A 120 2.97 7.67 -10.93
N HIS A 121 2.21 6.58 -10.80
CA HIS A 121 1.22 6.18 -11.78
C HIS A 121 0.17 7.28 -12.00
N ALA A 122 -0.41 7.81 -10.91
CA ALA A 122 -1.40 8.88 -10.99
C ALA A 122 -0.83 10.15 -11.64
N VAL A 123 0.34 10.62 -11.19
CA VAL A 123 1.01 11.80 -11.77
C VAL A 123 1.26 11.59 -13.26
N ALA A 124 1.79 10.44 -13.66
CA ALA A 124 2.09 10.17 -15.05
C ALA A 124 0.82 10.06 -15.92
N VAL A 125 -0.30 9.51 -15.40
CA VAL A 125 -1.59 9.53 -16.10
C VAL A 125 -2.09 10.96 -16.31
N PHE A 126 -1.97 11.83 -15.30
CA PHE A 126 -2.34 13.25 -15.46
C PHE A 126 -1.46 13.97 -16.49
N LEU A 127 -0.16 13.69 -16.53
CA LEU A 127 0.77 14.24 -17.53
C LEU A 127 0.48 13.73 -18.95
N HIS A 128 0.11 12.45 -19.12
CA HIS A 128 -0.26 11.89 -20.43
C HIS A 128 -1.57 12.49 -20.98
N GLY A 129 -2.42 13.04 -20.10
CA GLY A 129 -3.73 13.59 -20.43
C GLY A 129 -4.84 12.74 -19.85
N PHE A 130 -5.39 13.19 -18.72
CA PHE A 130 -6.48 12.51 -18.03
C PHE A 130 -7.78 12.56 -18.87
N VAL A 131 -8.34 11.39 -19.17
CA VAL A 131 -9.61 11.24 -19.90
C VAL A 131 -10.71 10.89 -18.91
N TRP A 132 -11.89 11.50 -19.06
CA TRP A 132 -13.06 11.24 -18.21
C TRP A 132 -13.80 9.95 -18.59
N ASP A 133 -13.07 8.84 -18.66
CA ASP A 133 -13.64 7.51 -18.84
C ASP A 133 -13.79 6.77 -17.51
N PHE A 134 -14.50 5.65 -17.53
CA PHE A 134 -14.75 4.87 -16.32
C PHE A 134 -13.48 4.30 -15.70
N ASN A 135 -12.46 4.01 -16.50
CA ASN A 135 -11.18 3.48 -16.03
C ASN A 135 -10.45 4.53 -15.17
N ASN A 136 -10.28 5.75 -15.67
CA ASN A 136 -9.61 6.84 -14.97
C ASN A 136 -10.43 7.34 -13.77
N ILE A 137 -11.77 7.40 -13.89
CA ILE A 137 -12.65 7.78 -12.78
C ILE A 137 -12.56 6.77 -11.63
N SER A 138 -12.63 5.48 -11.92
CA SER A 138 -12.51 4.45 -10.89
C SER A 138 -11.13 4.46 -10.22
N GLY A 139 -10.05 4.71 -10.99
CA GLY A 139 -8.70 4.91 -10.46
C GLY A 139 -8.58 6.14 -9.56
N LEU A 140 -9.18 7.27 -9.94
CA LEU A 140 -9.21 8.49 -9.11
C LEU A 140 -9.97 8.27 -7.80
N LEU A 141 -11.13 7.61 -7.85
CA LEU A 141 -11.88 7.25 -6.64
C LEU A 141 -11.08 6.33 -5.73
N ALA A 142 -10.39 5.33 -6.30
CA ALA A 142 -9.50 4.46 -5.52
C ALA A 142 -8.38 5.28 -4.84
N LEU A 143 -7.76 6.23 -5.56
CA LEU A 143 -6.73 7.11 -4.99
C LEU A 143 -7.27 7.96 -3.83
N LEU A 144 -8.45 8.56 -3.98
CA LEU A 144 -9.07 9.38 -2.92
C LEU A 144 -9.37 8.56 -1.66
N VAL A 145 -9.85 7.33 -1.82
CA VAL A 145 -10.08 6.42 -0.69
C VAL A 145 -8.76 5.91 -0.08
N LEU A 146 -7.69 5.80 -0.86
CA LEU A 146 -6.36 5.40 -0.39
C LEU A 146 -5.73 6.45 0.53
N LEU A 147 -5.88 7.75 0.26
CA LEU A 147 -5.23 8.83 1.03
C LEU A 147 -5.35 8.72 2.56
N PRO A 148 -6.53 8.44 3.15
CA PRO A 148 -6.66 8.25 4.60
C PRO A 148 -6.18 6.87 5.12
N VAL A 149 -5.89 5.89 4.25
CA VAL A 149 -5.46 4.54 4.66
C VAL A 149 -4.09 4.52 5.37
N PRO A 150 -3.03 5.21 4.88
CA PRO A 150 -1.75 5.30 5.59
C PRO A 150 -1.87 5.96 6.95
N VAL A 151 -2.66 7.04 7.04
CA VAL A 151 -2.90 7.79 8.30
C VAL A 151 -3.56 6.87 9.33
N SER A 152 -4.66 6.23 8.96
CA SER A 152 -5.32 5.24 9.83
C SER A 152 -4.44 4.01 10.12
N GLY A 153 -3.51 3.67 9.22
CA GLY A 153 -2.50 2.63 9.40
C GLY A 153 -1.48 2.95 10.49
N LEU A 154 -1.01 4.20 10.57
CA LEU A 154 -0.15 4.66 11.67
C LEU A 154 -0.91 4.69 13.00
N LEU A 155 -2.15 5.18 12.99
CA LEU A 155 -3.00 5.24 14.18
C LEU A 155 -3.42 3.85 14.70
N ARG A 156 -3.40 2.82 13.84
CA ARG A 156 -3.61 1.42 14.24
C ARG A 156 -2.59 0.96 15.29
N TYR A 157 -1.34 1.43 15.25
CA TYR A 157 -0.33 1.08 16.26
C TYR A 157 -0.72 1.52 17.67
N LYS A 158 -1.52 2.59 17.78
CA LYS A 158 -2.10 3.09 19.05
C LYS A 158 -3.48 2.50 19.37
N ARG A 159 -3.96 1.53 18.57
CA ARG A 159 -5.30 0.90 18.67
C ARG A 159 -6.49 1.86 18.49
N LEU A 160 -6.27 3.11 18.06
CA LEU A 160 -7.32 4.11 17.93
C LEU A 160 -8.23 3.84 16.72
N ASP A 161 -7.65 3.50 15.56
CA ASP A 161 -8.40 3.51 14.29
C ASP A 161 -8.39 2.19 13.51
N ARG A 162 -8.31 1.06 14.22
CA ARG A 162 -8.27 -0.27 13.58
C ARG A 162 -9.48 -0.56 12.68
N LYS A 163 -10.68 -0.09 13.07
CA LYS A 163 -11.92 -0.29 12.29
C LYS A 163 -11.91 0.55 11.01
N TRP A 164 -11.43 1.79 11.09
CA TRP A 164 -11.33 2.70 9.94
C TRP A 164 -10.33 2.21 8.92
N HIS A 165 -9.14 1.79 9.35
CA HIS A 165 -8.14 1.22 8.44
C HIS A 165 -8.69 0.00 7.68
N LEU A 166 -9.46 -0.88 8.34
CA LEU A 166 -10.09 -2.02 7.68
C LEU A 166 -11.21 -1.62 6.71
N ARG A 167 -12.07 -0.67 7.08
CA ARG A 167 -13.17 -0.20 6.22
C ARG A 167 -12.65 0.52 4.98
N LEU A 168 -11.73 1.46 5.17
CA LEU A 168 -11.09 2.20 4.07
C LEU A 168 -10.24 1.28 3.21
N GLY A 169 -9.48 0.36 3.82
CA GLY A 169 -8.70 -0.63 3.08
C GLY A 169 -9.56 -1.57 2.23
N LEU A 170 -10.75 -1.97 2.72
CA LEU A 170 -11.68 -2.79 1.95
C LEU A 170 -12.34 -1.99 0.82
N ALA A 171 -12.80 -0.76 1.09
CA ALA A 171 -13.35 0.13 0.07
C ALA A 171 -12.32 0.41 -1.04
N PHE A 172 -11.08 0.71 -0.65
CA PHE A 172 -9.95 0.83 -1.56
C PHE A 172 -9.75 -0.45 -2.36
N ALA A 173 -9.72 -1.63 -1.72
CA ALA A 173 -9.50 -2.89 -2.41
C ALA A 173 -10.54 -3.17 -3.51
N ILE A 174 -11.82 -2.88 -3.25
CA ILE A 174 -12.89 -3.04 -4.23
C ILE A 174 -12.69 -2.09 -5.42
N LEU A 175 -12.48 -0.80 -5.16
CA LEU A 175 -12.25 0.19 -6.21
C LEU A 175 -10.97 -0.09 -7.01
N PHE A 176 -9.91 -0.51 -6.34
CA PHE A 176 -8.66 -0.94 -6.97
C PHE A 176 -8.87 -2.15 -7.88
N LEU A 177 -9.64 -3.17 -7.44
CA LEU A 177 -9.93 -4.33 -8.28
C LEU A 177 -10.75 -3.96 -9.52
N ILE A 178 -11.73 -3.07 -9.36
CA ILE A 178 -12.50 -2.51 -10.48
C ILE A 178 -11.54 -1.83 -11.46
N HIS A 179 -10.73 -0.87 -11.00
CA HIS A 179 -9.78 -0.15 -11.85
C HIS A 179 -8.70 -1.04 -12.48
N ALA A 180 -8.25 -2.10 -11.80
CA ALA A 180 -7.15 -2.94 -12.27
C ALA A 180 -7.54 -3.93 -13.38
N PHE A 181 -8.83 -4.27 -13.49
CA PHE A 181 -9.35 -5.32 -14.37
C PHE A 181 -10.37 -4.83 -15.41
N LEU A 182 -10.59 -3.52 -15.48
CA LEU A 182 -11.28 -2.84 -16.57
C LEU A 182 -10.28 -2.26 -17.56
#